data_AF-A0A246B7H2-F1
#
_entry.id   AF-A0A246B7H2-F1
#
_cell.length_a   1.000
_cell.length_b   1.000
_cell.length_c   1.000
_cell.angle_alpha   90.00
_cell.angle_beta   90.00
_cell.angle_gamma   90.00
#
_symmetry.space_group_name_H-M   'P 1'
#
loop_
_entity.id
_entity.type
_entity.pdbx_description
1 polymer ?
#
loop_
_entity_poly.entity_id
_entity_poly.type
_entity_poly.pdbx_seq_one_letter_code
_entity_poly.pdbx_strand_id
1 'polypeptide(L)'
;MINAVDILENEIIELSEEILEILLRDHTSKKNIFWGTDNYENLGKGYEFNSEIKPELITGDNGNVIMPRVKKDLQLQLFRIKDKAEVFTPSWVCNAQNNLIDNAWFGRENVFNSEVYESRGSKRWITNPEKVEFPKGKTWKHYVRDKRLEIACGEAPYITSRYDTTTGEFIPIKERIGLLDRKLRVICENVHSSGDWLKASQIAFKNTYAFEWQGDSLLLAREAMLYTFIDFYREKFEKEPLLKSIKYIAYIISWNVWQMDGLKGVLPNSCESKEHEVENLFGEKTTTEIPCEGCDKNEIKKHNGKYCLIKDWESVDKLTGKKGKKIRFVDLLK
;
A
#
# COMPACT_ATOMS: atom_id res chain seq x y z
N MET A 1 -7.25 -22.09 13.23
CA MET A 1 -6.56 -21.44 14.37
C MET A 1 -6.66 -19.95 14.14
N ILE A 2 -7.04 -19.17 15.15
CA ILE A 2 -6.99 -17.70 15.06
C ILE A 2 -5.50 -17.39 15.12
N ASN A 3 -4.86 -17.17 13.97
CA ASN A 3 -3.53 -16.55 13.98
C ASN A 3 -3.73 -15.18 14.61
N ALA A 4 -3.26 -15.01 15.84
CA ALA A 4 -3.33 -13.76 16.61
C ALA A 4 -2.43 -12.66 16.00
N VAL A 5 -1.85 -12.93 14.82
CA VAL A 5 -0.92 -12.07 14.11
C VAL A 5 -1.20 -12.19 12.62
N ASP A 6 -1.35 -11.05 11.94
CA ASP A 6 -1.46 -10.96 10.48
C ASP A 6 -0.05 -11.04 9.86
N ILE A 7 0.64 -12.16 10.11
CA ILE A 7 1.89 -12.56 9.46
C ILE A 7 1.50 -13.63 8.45
N LEU A 8 1.73 -13.35 7.17
CA LEU A 8 1.04 -14.04 6.08
C LEU A 8 2.01 -14.67 5.09
N GLU A 9 3.31 -14.41 5.20
CA GLU A 9 4.35 -14.78 4.24
C GLU A 9 4.39 -16.29 3.99
N ASN A 10 4.37 -17.08 5.07
CA ASN A 10 4.35 -18.55 5.00
C ASN A 10 3.05 -19.07 4.40
N GLU A 11 1.90 -18.50 4.77
CA GLU A 11 0.61 -18.86 4.21
C GLU A 11 0.52 -18.52 2.69
N ILE A 12 1.14 -17.41 2.27
CA ILE A 12 1.20 -17.00 0.87
C ILE A 12 2.06 -17.96 0.05
N ILE A 13 3.22 -18.39 0.56
CA ILE A 13 4.05 -19.39 -0.11
C ILE A 13 3.31 -20.73 -0.25
N GLU A 14 2.65 -21.18 0.83
CA GLU A 14 1.85 -22.41 0.81
C GLU A 14 0.72 -22.33 -0.24
N LEU A 15 0.14 -21.14 -0.42
CA LEU A 15 -0.86 -20.91 -1.45
C LEU A 15 -0.27 -20.91 -2.87
N SER A 16 0.86 -20.20 -3.09
CA SER A 16 1.64 -20.18 -4.32
C SER A 16 2.84 -19.23 -4.19
N GLU A 17 4.06 -19.75 -4.36
CA GLU A 17 5.30 -18.95 -4.43
C GLU A 17 5.21 -17.74 -5.38
N GLU A 18 4.61 -17.92 -6.56
CA GLU A 18 4.41 -16.85 -7.55
C GLU A 18 3.65 -15.64 -6.97
N ILE A 19 2.76 -15.83 -5.99
CA ILE A 19 2.03 -14.71 -5.38
C ILE A 19 3.00 -13.82 -4.60
N LEU A 20 3.88 -14.41 -3.78
CA LEU A 20 4.86 -13.65 -3.02
C LEU A 20 5.84 -12.92 -3.95
N GLU A 21 6.30 -13.58 -5.02
CA GLU A 21 7.13 -12.94 -6.05
C GLU A 21 6.43 -11.73 -6.68
N ILE A 22 5.13 -11.84 -6.99
CA ILE A 22 4.33 -10.73 -7.51
C ILE A 22 4.21 -9.61 -6.47
N LEU A 23 3.97 -9.94 -5.20
CA LEU A 23 3.84 -8.97 -4.11
C LEU A 23 5.16 -8.30 -3.73
N LEU A 24 6.32 -8.93 -3.99
CA LEU A 24 7.63 -8.32 -3.80
C LEU A 24 8.06 -7.47 -5.00
N ARG A 25 7.40 -7.60 -6.15
CA ARG A 25 7.81 -6.91 -7.37
C ARG A 25 7.77 -5.39 -7.24
N ASP A 26 8.84 -4.73 -7.68
CA ASP A 26 8.86 -3.31 -8.02
C ASP A 26 8.91 -3.14 -9.55
N HIS A 27 7.92 -2.41 -10.10
CA HIS A 27 7.79 -2.23 -11.55
C HIS A 27 8.71 -1.15 -12.11
N THR A 28 9.25 -0.27 -11.26
CA THR A 28 10.17 0.80 -11.65
C THR A 28 11.59 0.25 -11.90
N SER A 29 12.14 -0.43 -10.91
CA SER A 29 13.47 -1.04 -10.94
C SER A 29 13.51 -2.37 -11.70
N LYS A 30 12.35 -3.03 -11.88
CA LYS A 30 12.23 -4.39 -12.40
C LYS A 30 12.95 -5.43 -11.53
N LYS A 31 13.03 -5.17 -10.24
CA LYS A 31 13.60 -6.01 -9.17
C LYS A 31 12.54 -6.21 -8.07
N ASN A 32 12.91 -6.80 -6.95
CA ASN A 32 12.04 -6.75 -5.77
C ASN A 32 12.12 -5.36 -5.12
N ILE A 33 11.12 -5.02 -4.32
CA ILE A 33 11.21 -3.95 -3.34
C ILE A 33 12.38 -4.25 -2.39
N PHE A 34 13.01 -3.22 -1.86
CA PHE A 34 14.17 -3.36 -0.97
C PHE A 34 13.81 -2.90 0.44
N TRP A 35 14.61 -3.29 1.44
CA TRP A 35 14.30 -3.00 2.84
C TRP A 35 14.01 -1.52 3.12
N GLY A 36 14.87 -0.62 2.63
CA GLY A 36 14.71 0.82 2.83
C GLY A 36 14.83 1.23 4.30
N THR A 37 15.43 0.35 5.11
CA THR A 37 15.67 0.51 6.54
C THR A 37 16.82 -0.38 6.97
N ASP A 38 17.56 0.08 7.97
CA ASP A 38 18.69 -0.56 8.66
C ASP A 38 18.26 -1.47 9.82
N ASN A 39 16.96 -1.54 10.13
CA ASN A 39 16.42 -2.29 11.28
C ASN A 39 16.72 -3.79 11.27
N TYR A 40 17.12 -4.34 10.13
CA TYR A 40 17.38 -5.75 9.93
C TYR A 40 18.86 -6.06 9.71
N GLU A 41 19.75 -5.06 9.71
CA GLU A 41 21.18 -5.25 9.41
C GLU A 41 21.87 -6.25 10.34
N ASN A 42 21.40 -6.38 11.57
CA ASN A 42 21.89 -7.35 12.55
C ASN A 42 21.62 -8.81 12.15
N LEU A 43 20.66 -9.07 11.24
CA LEU A 43 20.40 -10.40 10.68
C LEU A 43 21.42 -10.79 9.59
N GLY A 44 22.28 -9.85 9.17
CA GLY A 44 23.40 -10.08 8.30
C GLY A 44 23.11 -9.89 6.81
N LYS A 45 23.82 -10.64 5.97
CA LYS A 45 23.83 -10.45 4.52
C LYS A 45 22.43 -10.61 3.90
N GLY A 46 22.02 -9.64 3.10
CA GLY A 46 20.71 -9.61 2.45
C GLY A 46 19.68 -8.74 3.16
N TYR A 47 19.97 -8.29 4.40
CA TYR A 47 19.11 -7.43 5.20
C TYR A 47 19.59 -5.96 5.27
N GLU A 48 20.59 -5.61 4.46
CA GLU A 48 21.12 -4.25 4.38
C GLU A 48 20.09 -3.28 3.80
N PHE A 49 20.22 -1.99 4.13
CA PHE A 49 19.27 -0.95 3.73
C PHE A 49 18.85 -1.01 2.25
N ASN A 50 19.81 -1.18 1.32
CA ASN A 50 19.57 -1.18 -0.13
C ASN A 50 19.37 -2.60 -0.72
N SER A 51 19.34 -3.64 0.11
CA SER A 51 19.18 -5.02 -0.34
C SER A 51 17.73 -5.34 -0.68
N GLU A 52 17.53 -6.09 -1.76
CA GLU A 52 16.22 -6.59 -2.19
C GLU A 52 15.64 -7.54 -1.13
N ILE A 53 14.35 -7.38 -0.80
CA ILE A 53 13.64 -8.34 0.04
C ILE A 53 13.41 -9.59 -0.81
N LYS A 54 14.02 -10.70 -0.42
CA LYS A 54 13.89 -11.98 -1.12
C LYS A 54 13.01 -12.96 -0.34
N PRO A 55 12.24 -13.84 -1.01
CA PRO A 55 11.38 -14.81 -0.33
C PRO A 55 12.08 -15.60 0.78
N GLU A 56 13.31 -16.07 0.54
CA GLU A 56 14.06 -16.87 1.51
C GLU A 56 14.45 -16.12 2.79
N LEU A 57 14.41 -14.78 2.77
CA LEU A 57 14.72 -13.93 3.93
C LEU A 57 13.50 -13.67 4.82
N ILE A 58 12.29 -14.03 4.37
CA ILE A 58 11.04 -13.67 5.05
C ILE A 58 10.06 -14.84 5.17
N THR A 59 10.50 -16.07 4.84
CA THR A 59 9.67 -17.28 4.86
C THR A 59 10.39 -18.44 5.56
N GLY A 60 9.66 -19.54 5.79
CA GLY A 60 10.15 -20.68 6.56
C GLY A 60 10.45 -20.25 7.99
N ASP A 61 11.68 -20.54 8.45
CA ASP A 61 12.16 -20.13 9.77
C ASP A 61 12.24 -18.59 9.92
N ASN A 62 12.36 -17.87 8.80
CA ASN A 62 12.38 -16.41 8.76
C ASN A 62 10.96 -15.80 8.62
N GLY A 63 9.90 -16.62 8.71
CA GLY A 63 8.52 -16.18 8.52
C GLY A 63 8.02 -15.09 9.47
N ASN A 64 8.72 -14.84 10.58
CA ASN A 64 8.39 -13.79 11.55
C ASN A 64 9.36 -12.60 11.49
N VAL A 65 10.16 -12.45 10.42
CA VAL A 65 11.09 -11.31 10.29
C VAL A 65 10.31 -10.02 10.04
N ILE A 66 9.38 -10.04 9.08
CA ILE A 66 8.46 -8.93 8.84
C ILE A 66 7.22 -9.20 9.68
N MET A 67 6.86 -8.22 10.51
CA MET A 67 5.70 -8.32 11.39
C MET A 67 5.03 -6.96 11.53
N PRO A 68 3.71 -6.91 11.78
CA PRO A 68 3.01 -5.69 12.13
C PRO A 68 3.73 -4.93 13.25
N ARG A 69 3.83 -3.61 13.10
CA ARG A 69 4.66 -2.78 14.00
C ARG A 69 4.28 -2.91 15.48
N VAL A 70 3.00 -3.06 15.79
CA VAL A 70 2.49 -3.26 17.17
C VAL A 70 3.10 -4.48 17.88
N LYS A 71 3.66 -5.43 17.12
CA LYS A 71 4.31 -6.64 17.64
C LYS A 71 5.83 -6.52 17.72
N LYS A 72 6.44 -5.46 17.18
CA LYS A 72 7.89 -5.23 17.28
C LYS A 72 8.27 -4.84 18.72
N ASP A 73 9.52 -5.07 19.11
CA ASP A 73 10.02 -4.68 20.44
C ASP A 73 9.77 -3.19 20.72
N LEU A 74 9.41 -2.87 21.97
CA LEU A 74 9.04 -1.52 22.38
C LEU A 74 10.17 -0.50 22.15
N GLN A 75 11.44 -0.89 22.32
CA GLN A 75 12.58 -0.01 22.04
C GLN A 75 12.70 0.29 20.55
N LEU A 76 12.47 -0.72 19.70
CA LEU A 76 12.47 -0.56 18.24
C LEU A 76 11.32 0.34 17.77
N GLN A 77 10.13 0.21 18.39
CA GLN A 77 9.00 1.09 18.11
C GLN A 77 9.32 2.56 18.45
N LEU A 78 9.89 2.82 19.64
CA LEU A 78 10.24 4.18 20.09
C LEU A 78 11.34 4.81 19.23
N PHE A 79 12.33 4.03 18.79
CA PHE A 79 13.38 4.50 17.88
C PHE A 79 12.79 4.96 16.54
N ARG A 80 11.91 4.16 15.93
CA ARG A 80 11.31 4.46 14.62
C ARG A 80 10.38 5.67 14.65
N ILE A 81 9.60 5.87 15.72
CA ILE A 81 8.78 7.08 15.90
C ILE A 81 9.65 8.35 15.83
N LYS A 82 10.80 8.32 16.52
CA LYS A 82 11.67 9.49 16.65
C LYS A 82 12.52 9.75 15.41
N ASP A 83 13.13 8.71 14.84
CA ASP A 83 14.11 8.84 13.75
C ASP A 83 13.48 8.80 12.36
N LYS A 84 12.42 8.00 12.18
CA LYS A 84 11.76 7.79 10.87
C LYS A 84 10.43 8.52 10.75
N ALA A 85 10.04 9.30 11.76
CA ALA A 85 8.73 9.96 11.86
C ALA A 85 7.55 9.00 11.61
N GLU A 86 7.72 7.73 12.00
CA GLU A 86 6.67 6.72 11.86
C GLU A 86 5.56 6.97 12.90
N VAL A 87 4.35 7.25 12.42
CA VAL A 87 3.19 7.56 13.27
C VAL A 87 2.19 6.42 13.22
N PHE A 88 1.82 5.89 14.40
CA PHE A 88 0.71 4.95 14.53
C PHE A 88 -0.60 5.70 14.43
N THR A 89 -1.43 5.35 13.44
CA THR A 89 -2.77 5.92 13.30
C THR A 89 -3.79 4.89 13.81
N PRO A 90 -4.36 5.09 15.01
CA PRO A 90 -5.41 4.22 15.54
C PRO A 90 -6.59 4.09 14.57
N SER A 91 -7.26 2.94 14.53
CA SER A 91 -8.34 2.71 13.57
C SER A 91 -9.51 3.69 13.74
N TRP A 92 -9.75 4.21 14.95
CA TRP A 92 -10.77 5.24 15.16
C TRP A 92 -10.43 6.57 14.45
N VAL A 93 -9.14 6.93 14.34
CA VAL A 93 -8.68 8.11 13.59
C VAL A 93 -8.86 7.87 12.11
N CYS A 94 -8.39 6.72 11.61
CA CYS A 94 -8.60 6.32 10.21
C CYS A 94 -10.08 6.35 9.84
N ASN A 95 -10.93 5.83 10.73
CA ASN A 95 -12.37 5.83 10.54
C ASN A 95 -12.95 7.24 10.41
N ALA A 96 -12.60 8.14 11.33
CA ALA A 96 -13.08 9.51 11.33
C ALA A 96 -12.68 10.26 10.05
N GLN A 97 -11.43 10.10 9.60
CA GLN A 97 -10.98 10.73 8.36
C GLN A 97 -11.62 10.11 7.11
N ASN A 98 -11.75 8.78 7.05
CA ASN A 98 -12.47 8.12 5.96
C ASN A 98 -13.95 8.56 5.92
N ASN A 99 -14.57 8.81 7.08
CA ASN A 99 -15.92 9.38 7.14
C ASN A 99 -15.99 10.77 6.52
N LEU A 100 -15.01 11.66 6.76
CA LEU A 100 -15.00 12.99 6.11
C LEU A 100 -14.99 12.88 4.58
N ILE A 101 -14.19 11.95 4.05
CA ILE A 101 -14.08 11.68 2.62
C ILE A 101 -15.42 11.17 2.06
N ASP A 102 -16.05 10.22 2.75
CA ASP A 102 -17.34 9.68 2.33
C ASP A 102 -18.47 10.69 2.48
N ASN A 103 -18.47 11.50 3.53
CA ASN A 103 -19.47 12.55 3.74
C ASN A 103 -19.47 13.53 2.56
N ALA A 104 -18.28 13.93 2.09
CA ALA A 104 -18.13 14.75 0.90
C ALA A 104 -18.62 14.04 -0.38
N TRP A 105 -18.40 12.73 -0.51
CA TRP A 105 -18.82 11.98 -1.69
C TRP A 105 -20.34 11.72 -1.73
N PHE A 106 -20.93 11.35 -0.60
CA PHE A 106 -22.35 10.99 -0.46
C PHE A 106 -23.26 12.20 -0.18
N GLY A 107 -22.71 13.30 0.34
CA GLY A 107 -23.47 14.49 0.74
C GLY A 107 -24.26 14.30 2.05
N ARG A 108 -23.94 13.29 2.84
CA ARG A 108 -24.55 12.99 4.15
C ARG A 108 -23.58 12.26 5.05
N GLU A 109 -23.79 12.35 6.35
CA GLU A 109 -23.02 11.63 7.36
C GLU A 109 -23.50 10.19 7.56
N ASN A 110 -22.73 9.43 8.33
CA ASN A 110 -23.11 8.11 8.85
C ASN A 110 -23.45 7.06 7.78
N VAL A 111 -22.76 7.13 6.63
CA VAL A 111 -22.98 6.21 5.51
C VAL A 111 -22.58 4.78 5.89
N PHE A 112 -21.37 4.62 6.43
CA PHE A 112 -20.82 3.31 6.77
C PHE A 112 -20.88 2.99 8.26
N ASN A 113 -20.69 4.00 9.11
CA ASN A 113 -20.71 3.90 10.56
C ASN A 113 -20.89 5.28 11.19
N SER A 114 -21.10 5.32 12.51
CA SER A 114 -21.13 6.53 13.31
C SER A 114 -20.10 6.48 14.43
N GLU A 115 -19.39 7.57 14.64
CA GLU A 115 -18.39 7.72 15.70
C GLU A 115 -19.08 7.87 17.06
N VAL A 116 -18.59 7.16 18.07
CA VAL A 116 -19.08 7.22 19.44
C VAL A 116 -17.95 7.61 20.38
N TYR A 117 -18.24 8.62 21.18
CA TYR A 117 -17.37 9.12 22.24
C TYR A 117 -17.84 8.54 23.56
N GLU A 118 -17.02 7.70 24.19
CA GLU A 118 -17.33 7.17 25.51
C GLU A 118 -16.80 8.11 26.60
N SER A 119 -17.44 8.05 27.78
CA SER A 119 -17.14 8.91 28.94
C SER A 119 -15.71 8.81 29.47
N ARG A 120 -14.95 7.79 29.04
CA ARG A 120 -13.54 7.56 29.42
C ARG A 120 -12.53 8.04 28.36
N GLY A 121 -13.00 8.70 27.29
CA GLY A 121 -12.15 9.16 26.19
C GLY A 121 -11.82 8.10 25.15
N SER A 122 -12.29 6.85 25.31
CA SER A 122 -12.26 5.82 24.28
C SER A 122 -13.17 6.22 23.11
N LYS A 123 -12.66 6.02 21.89
CA LYS A 123 -13.38 6.28 20.64
C LYS A 123 -13.61 4.97 19.92
N ARG A 124 -14.87 4.69 19.62
CA ARG A 124 -15.29 3.54 18.82
C ARG A 124 -16.23 4.00 17.72
N TRP A 125 -16.62 3.08 16.84
CA TRP A 125 -17.67 3.33 15.87
C TRP A 125 -18.75 2.26 15.95
N ILE A 126 -19.95 2.61 15.48
CA ILE A 126 -21.05 1.66 15.32
C ILE A 126 -21.28 1.54 13.82
N THR A 127 -21.07 0.34 13.27
CA THR A 127 -21.36 0.05 11.87
C THR A 127 -22.84 0.30 11.56
N ASN A 128 -23.10 1.01 10.47
CA ASN A 128 -24.43 1.11 9.90
C ASN A 128 -24.73 -0.18 9.10
N PRO A 129 -25.67 -1.03 9.55
CA PRO A 129 -25.96 -2.30 8.88
C PRO A 129 -26.80 -2.14 7.61
N GLU A 130 -27.43 -0.98 7.41
CA GLU A 130 -28.32 -0.73 6.28
C GLU A 130 -27.55 -0.71 4.96
N LYS A 131 -28.24 -1.11 3.90
CA LYS A 131 -27.69 -1.05 2.54
C LYS A 131 -27.34 0.38 2.18
N VAL A 132 -26.18 0.59 1.57
CA VAL A 132 -25.69 1.93 1.21
C VAL A 132 -26.55 2.53 0.10
N GLU A 133 -27.17 3.66 0.42
CA GLU A 133 -27.90 4.50 -0.54
C GLU A 133 -26.99 5.55 -1.20
N PHE A 134 -27.20 5.79 -2.50
CA PHE A 134 -26.37 6.67 -3.33
C PHE A 134 -27.11 7.97 -3.67
N PRO A 135 -26.40 9.12 -3.72
CA PRO A 135 -27.02 10.40 -4.05
C PRO A 135 -27.48 10.44 -5.51
N LYS A 136 -28.42 11.33 -5.81
CA LYS A 136 -29.00 11.51 -7.16
C LYS A 136 -27.89 11.70 -8.21
N GLY A 137 -27.95 10.92 -9.28
CA GLY A 137 -26.97 10.98 -10.37
C GLY A 137 -25.68 10.18 -10.14
N LYS A 138 -25.46 9.61 -8.94
CA LYS A 138 -24.37 8.67 -8.67
C LYS A 138 -24.90 7.25 -8.47
N THR A 139 -24.01 6.28 -8.59
CA THR A 139 -24.31 4.86 -8.37
C THR A 139 -23.14 4.19 -7.64
N TRP A 140 -23.34 2.98 -7.12
CA TRP A 140 -22.27 2.19 -6.50
C TRP A 140 -21.04 2.03 -7.40
N LYS A 141 -21.27 1.94 -8.72
CA LYS A 141 -20.22 1.85 -9.75
C LYS A 141 -19.35 3.10 -9.84
N HIS A 142 -19.90 4.28 -9.49
CA HIS A 142 -19.12 5.52 -9.40
C HIS A 142 -18.26 5.51 -8.14
N TYR A 143 -18.80 5.07 -7.00
CA TYR A 143 -18.06 4.98 -5.73
C TYR A 143 -16.86 4.02 -5.85
N VAL A 144 -17.08 2.84 -6.42
CA VAL A 144 -16.03 1.83 -6.64
C VAL A 144 -14.90 2.35 -7.54
N ARG A 145 -15.20 3.25 -8.48
CA ARG A 145 -14.24 3.86 -9.40
C ARG A 145 -13.56 5.11 -8.84
N ASP A 146 -13.97 5.59 -7.67
CA ASP A 146 -13.38 6.80 -7.10
C ASP A 146 -11.91 6.52 -6.72
N LYS A 147 -10.99 7.32 -7.28
CA LYS A 147 -9.55 7.11 -7.11
C LYS A 147 -9.14 7.59 -5.73
N ARG A 148 -8.50 6.70 -4.96
CA ARG A 148 -7.96 6.98 -3.62
C ARG A 148 -6.47 6.70 -3.63
N LEU A 149 -5.70 7.57 -2.99
CA LEU A 149 -4.27 7.43 -2.79
C LEU A 149 -3.96 7.66 -1.31
N GLU A 150 -3.35 6.68 -0.65
CA GLU A 150 -2.75 6.84 0.67
C GLU A 150 -1.25 7.14 0.52
N ILE A 151 -0.82 8.28 1.06
CA ILE A 151 0.56 8.78 0.95
C ILE A 151 1.33 8.32 2.19
N ALA A 152 2.55 7.80 2.02
CA ALA A 152 3.38 7.27 3.11
C ALA A 152 2.57 6.30 3.98
N CYS A 153 2.04 5.26 3.33
CA CYS A 153 0.95 4.47 3.89
C CYS A 153 1.35 3.58 5.06
N GLY A 154 2.64 3.34 5.30
CA GLY A 154 3.07 2.32 6.25
C GLY A 154 2.42 0.98 5.93
N GLU A 155 1.60 0.45 6.86
CA GLU A 155 0.80 -0.78 6.72
C GLU A 155 -0.57 -0.57 6.00
N ALA A 156 -0.79 0.62 5.44
CA ALA A 156 -2.01 1.06 4.76
C ALA A 156 -3.32 1.01 5.59
N PRO A 157 -3.34 1.55 6.83
CA PRO A 157 -4.49 1.49 7.72
C PRO A 157 -5.70 2.32 7.24
N TYR A 158 -5.52 3.27 6.31
CA TYR A 158 -6.66 3.98 5.70
C TYR A 158 -7.29 3.19 4.56
N ILE A 159 -6.52 2.32 3.89
CA ILE A 159 -7.00 1.47 2.78
C ILE A 159 -7.65 0.18 3.28
N THR A 160 -7.00 -0.52 4.20
CA THR A 160 -7.50 -1.77 4.79
C THR A 160 -7.33 -1.77 6.30
N SER A 161 -8.37 -2.16 7.02
CA SER A 161 -8.33 -2.21 8.49
C SER A 161 -8.57 -3.65 8.98
N ARG A 162 -7.62 -4.56 8.74
CA ARG A 162 -7.70 -5.95 9.21
C ARG A 162 -7.53 -6.06 10.73
N TYR A 163 -6.75 -5.17 11.30
CA TYR A 163 -6.49 -5.01 12.73
C TYR A 163 -6.28 -3.53 13.07
N ASP A 164 -6.39 -3.19 14.35
CA ASP A 164 -5.99 -1.87 14.84
C ASP A 164 -4.46 -1.79 14.96
N THR A 165 -3.85 -0.77 14.35
CA THR A 165 -2.39 -0.64 14.28
C THR A 165 -1.73 -0.30 15.63
N THR A 166 -2.52 0.08 16.64
CA THR A 166 -2.04 0.40 17.99
C THR A 166 -2.24 -0.73 18.99
N THR A 167 -3.29 -1.55 18.84
CA THR A 167 -3.55 -2.67 19.75
C THR A 167 -3.21 -4.03 19.15
N GLY A 168 -3.18 -4.13 17.82
CA GLY A 168 -3.06 -5.39 17.09
C GLY A 168 -4.31 -6.26 17.16
N GLU A 169 -5.42 -5.73 17.67
CA GLU A 169 -6.70 -6.46 17.73
C GLU A 169 -7.31 -6.54 16.34
N PHE A 170 -7.74 -7.75 15.96
CA PHE A 170 -8.42 -7.97 14.68
C PHE A 170 -9.76 -7.26 14.63
N ILE A 171 -10.07 -6.69 13.47
CA ILE A 171 -11.34 -6.03 13.19
C ILE A 171 -12.17 -6.96 12.29
N PRO A 172 -13.34 -7.43 12.76
CA PRO A 172 -14.26 -8.23 11.96
C PRO A 172 -14.61 -7.55 10.64
N ILE A 173 -14.82 -8.32 9.56
CA ILE A 173 -15.06 -7.78 8.19
C ILE A 173 -16.16 -6.70 8.18
N LYS A 174 -17.27 -6.95 8.89
CA LYS A 174 -18.41 -6.03 9.00
C LYS A 174 -18.11 -4.72 9.73
N GLU A 175 -17.03 -4.68 10.51
CA GLU A 175 -16.60 -3.52 11.28
C GLU A 175 -15.43 -2.78 10.64
N ARG A 176 -14.86 -3.33 9.54
CA ARG A 176 -13.72 -2.71 8.85
C ARG A 176 -14.08 -1.36 8.23
N ILE A 177 -13.15 -0.43 8.34
CA ILE A 177 -13.31 0.99 8.03
C ILE A 177 -12.46 1.46 6.85
N GLY A 178 -11.59 0.60 6.31
CA GLY A 178 -10.68 0.98 5.24
C GLY A 178 -11.42 1.39 3.95
N LEU A 179 -10.82 2.27 3.16
CA LEU A 179 -11.40 2.74 1.90
C LEU A 179 -11.67 1.58 0.93
N LEU A 180 -10.81 0.55 0.91
CA LEU A 180 -11.04 -0.66 0.13
C LEU A 180 -12.10 -1.55 0.77
N ASP A 181 -12.12 -1.69 2.10
CA ASP A 181 -13.17 -2.43 2.82
C ASP A 181 -14.56 -1.86 2.50
N ARG A 182 -14.71 -0.54 2.53
CA ARG A 182 -15.95 0.18 2.18
C ARG A 182 -16.36 -0.06 0.73
N LYS A 183 -15.40 -0.02 -0.21
CA LYS A 183 -15.66 -0.36 -1.63
C LYS A 183 -16.12 -1.81 -1.79
N LEU A 184 -15.48 -2.76 -1.11
CA LEU A 184 -15.84 -4.17 -1.18
C LEU A 184 -17.20 -4.44 -0.54
N ARG A 185 -17.52 -3.81 0.60
CA ARG A 185 -18.88 -3.82 1.18
C ARG A 185 -19.92 -3.35 0.17
N VAL A 186 -19.70 -2.20 -0.47
CA VAL A 186 -20.60 -1.66 -1.51
C VAL A 186 -20.78 -2.66 -2.67
N ILE A 187 -19.72 -3.34 -3.09
CA ILE A 187 -19.81 -4.38 -4.13
C ILE A 187 -20.63 -5.58 -3.62
N CYS A 188 -20.39 -6.02 -2.38
CA CYS A 188 -21.12 -7.13 -1.76
C CYS A 188 -22.64 -6.87 -1.69
N GLU A 189 -23.05 -5.64 -1.42
CA GLU A 189 -24.47 -5.24 -1.34
C GLU A 189 -25.18 -5.16 -2.72
N ASN A 190 -24.42 -5.06 -3.81
CA ASN A 190 -24.94 -4.74 -5.14
C ASN A 190 -24.67 -5.80 -6.22
N VAL A 191 -23.81 -6.78 -5.94
CA VAL A 191 -23.42 -7.82 -6.91
C VAL A 191 -23.58 -9.19 -6.27
N HIS A 192 -24.26 -10.12 -6.96
CA HIS A 192 -24.58 -11.45 -6.39
C HIS A 192 -23.89 -12.61 -7.10
N SER A 193 -23.37 -12.42 -8.32
CA SER A 193 -22.60 -13.44 -9.03
C SER A 193 -21.12 -13.33 -8.65
N SER A 194 -20.42 -14.45 -8.47
CA SER A 194 -18.98 -14.43 -8.18
C SER A 194 -18.18 -13.83 -9.32
N GLY A 195 -18.58 -14.08 -10.57
CA GLY A 195 -17.92 -13.53 -11.76
C GLY A 195 -17.98 -12.01 -11.85
N ASP A 196 -19.15 -11.41 -11.61
CA ASP A 196 -19.28 -9.96 -11.67
C ASP A 196 -18.72 -9.30 -10.41
N TRP A 197 -18.76 -9.97 -9.26
CA TRP A 197 -18.10 -9.51 -8.04
C TRP A 197 -16.59 -9.41 -8.27
N LEU A 198 -15.96 -10.45 -8.86
CA LEU A 198 -14.54 -10.42 -9.19
C LEU A 198 -14.18 -9.25 -10.13
N LYS A 199 -15.00 -8.98 -11.15
CA LYS A 199 -14.78 -7.82 -12.04
C LYS A 199 -14.90 -6.50 -11.29
N ALA A 200 -15.90 -6.36 -10.42
CA ALA A 200 -16.12 -5.15 -9.63
C ALA A 200 -14.99 -4.93 -8.61
N SER A 201 -14.55 -5.99 -7.93
CA SER A 201 -13.42 -5.94 -7.00
C SER A 201 -12.14 -5.56 -7.72
N GLN A 202 -11.84 -6.13 -8.90
CA GLN A 202 -10.70 -5.69 -9.71
C GLN A 202 -10.76 -4.18 -10.04
N ILE A 203 -11.95 -3.62 -10.27
CA ILE A 203 -12.10 -2.16 -10.49
C ILE A 203 -11.81 -1.39 -9.20
N ALA A 204 -12.28 -1.86 -8.03
CA ALA A 204 -11.98 -1.24 -6.74
C ALA A 204 -10.48 -1.17 -6.49
N PHE A 205 -9.78 -2.31 -6.65
CA PHE A 205 -8.32 -2.41 -6.49
C PHE A 205 -7.57 -1.51 -7.46
N LYS A 206 -7.98 -1.48 -8.74
CA LYS A 206 -7.37 -0.60 -9.76
C LYS A 206 -7.51 0.89 -9.45
N ASN A 207 -8.47 1.29 -8.61
CA ASN A 207 -8.72 2.67 -8.20
C ASN A 207 -8.33 2.97 -6.75
N THR A 208 -7.56 2.09 -6.12
CA THR A 208 -7.01 2.30 -4.77
C THR A 208 -5.49 2.17 -4.88
N TYR A 209 -4.77 3.20 -4.45
CA TYR A 209 -3.34 3.35 -4.60
C TYR A 209 -2.69 3.69 -3.27
N ALA A 210 -1.43 3.33 -3.10
CA ALA A 210 -0.62 3.75 -1.97
C ALA A 210 0.87 3.81 -2.35
N PHE A 211 1.66 4.52 -1.56
CA PHE A 211 3.11 4.36 -1.62
C PHE A 211 3.73 4.48 -0.23
N GLU A 212 4.88 3.84 -0.08
CA GLU A 212 5.67 3.82 1.15
C GLU A 212 7.17 3.84 0.82
N TRP A 213 7.98 4.39 1.71
CA TRP A 213 9.44 4.34 1.61
C TRP A 213 9.97 2.96 2.01
N GLN A 214 9.52 2.41 3.14
CA GLN A 214 10.08 1.21 3.74
C GLN A 214 9.47 -0.06 3.15
N GLY A 215 10.31 -0.97 2.65
CA GLY A 215 9.86 -2.18 1.98
C GLY A 215 9.14 -3.18 2.89
N ASP A 216 9.54 -3.27 4.17
CA ASP A 216 8.90 -4.13 5.17
C ASP A 216 7.42 -3.75 5.35
N SER A 217 7.18 -2.45 5.49
CA SER A 217 5.86 -1.87 5.73
C SER A 217 4.99 -1.92 4.48
N LEU A 218 5.61 -1.63 3.32
CA LEU A 218 4.96 -1.76 2.02
C LEU A 218 4.49 -3.20 1.77
N LEU A 219 5.28 -4.21 2.15
CA LEU A 219 4.89 -5.61 1.99
C LEU A 219 3.65 -5.93 2.84
N LEU A 220 3.65 -5.55 4.13
CA LEU A 220 2.49 -5.72 5.01
C LEU A 220 1.22 -5.06 4.44
N ALA A 221 1.34 -3.86 3.88
CA ALA A 221 0.21 -3.20 3.21
C ALA A 221 -0.30 -4.00 2.00
N ARG A 222 0.61 -4.55 1.19
CA ARG A 222 0.27 -5.36 0.01
C ARG A 222 -0.43 -6.67 0.40
N GLU A 223 0.04 -7.33 1.46
CA GLU A 223 -0.55 -8.55 2.01
C GLU A 223 -1.92 -8.31 2.62
N ALA A 224 -2.06 -7.24 3.42
CA ALA A 224 -3.33 -6.84 4.01
C ALA A 224 -4.40 -6.57 2.94
N MET A 225 -4.02 -5.93 1.83
CA MET A 225 -4.91 -5.75 0.68
C MET A 225 -5.29 -7.08 0.01
N LEU A 226 -4.34 -8.01 -0.17
CA LEU A 226 -4.61 -9.30 -0.79
C LEU A 226 -5.58 -10.14 0.05
N TYR A 227 -5.31 -10.27 1.35
CA TYR A 227 -6.15 -11.06 2.23
C TYR A 227 -7.50 -10.38 2.50
N THR A 228 -7.59 -9.05 2.45
CA THR A 228 -8.89 -8.38 2.45
C THR A 228 -9.76 -8.82 1.26
N PHE A 229 -9.19 -8.99 0.06
CA PHE A 229 -9.93 -9.56 -1.06
C PHE A 229 -10.40 -10.99 -0.79
N ILE A 230 -9.52 -11.82 -0.22
CA ILE A 230 -9.83 -13.23 0.10
C ILE A 230 -10.95 -13.31 1.14
N ASP A 231 -10.84 -12.54 2.22
CA ASP A 231 -11.82 -12.46 3.32
C ASP A 231 -13.21 -12.10 2.81
N PHE A 232 -13.33 -11.00 2.05
CA PHE A 232 -14.63 -10.57 1.52
C PHE A 232 -15.22 -11.57 0.53
N TYR A 233 -14.37 -12.25 -0.27
CA TYR A 233 -14.85 -13.28 -1.19
C TYR A 233 -15.36 -14.51 -0.42
N ARG A 234 -14.61 -14.96 0.59
CA ARG A 234 -15.00 -16.07 1.48
C ARG A 234 -16.29 -15.76 2.24
N GLU A 235 -16.39 -14.58 2.86
CA GLU A 235 -17.59 -14.18 3.60
C GLU A 235 -18.83 -14.14 2.70
N LYS A 236 -18.69 -13.66 1.46
CA LYS A 236 -19.82 -13.51 0.55
C LYS A 236 -20.27 -14.81 -0.12
N PHE A 237 -19.34 -15.69 -0.48
CA PHE A 237 -19.61 -16.85 -1.33
C PHE A 237 -19.34 -18.20 -0.65
N GLU A 238 -18.90 -18.19 0.62
CA GLU A 238 -18.61 -19.37 1.43
C GLU A 238 -17.63 -20.34 0.74
N LYS A 239 -16.71 -19.79 -0.07
CA LYS A 239 -15.71 -20.56 -0.82
C LYS A 239 -14.46 -19.75 -1.12
N GLU A 240 -13.38 -20.44 -1.46
CA GLU A 240 -12.13 -19.81 -1.89
C GLU A 240 -12.23 -19.14 -3.27
N PRO A 241 -11.59 -17.98 -3.47
CA PRO A 241 -11.35 -17.46 -4.80
C PRO A 241 -10.38 -18.38 -5.55
N LEU A 242 -10.57 -18.50 -6.87
CA LEU A 242 -9.64 -19.27 -7.70
C LEU A 242 -8.24 -18.65 -7.64
N LEU A 243 -7.20 -19.49 -7.62
CA LEU A 243 -5.80 -19.05 -7.57
C LEU A 243 -5.46 -18.01 -8.64
N LYS A 244 -5.98 -18.18 -9.88
CA LYS A 244 -5.81 -17.20 -10.97
C LYS A 244 -6.35 -15.81 -10.63
N SER A 245 -7.42 -15.73 -9.84
CA SER A 245 -8.02 -14.47 -9.41
C SER A 245 -7.16 -13.81 -8.33
N ILE A 246 -6.63 -14.61 -7.39
CA ILE A 246 -5.72 -14.15 -6.35
C ILE A 246 -4.44 -13.57 -6.99
N LYS A 247 -3.81 -14.31 -7.92
CA LYS A 247 -2.64 -13.85 -8.68
C LYS A 247 -2.91 -12.54 -9.43
N TYR A 248 -4.08 -12.38 -10.04
CA TYR A 248 -4.42 -11.14 -10.75
C TYR A 248 -4.65 -9.96 -9.79
N ILE A 249 -5.21 -10.19 -8.60
CA ILE A 249 -5.32 -9.16 -7.56
C ILE A 249 -3.94 -8.77 -7.04
N ALA A 250 -3.07 -9.74 -6.73
CA ALA A 250 -1.68 -9.49 -6.36
C ALA A 250 -0.95 -8.66 -7.43
N TYR A 251 -1.19 -8.93 -8.71
CA TYR A 251 -0.64 -8.15 -9.82
C TYR A 251 -1.15 -6.71 -9.84
N ILE A 252 -2.43 -6.47 -9.52
CA ILE A 252 -2.95 -5.09 -9.40
C ILE A 252 -2.30 -4.39 -8.21
N ILE A 253 -2.22 -5.07 -7.06
CA ILE A 253 -1.61 -4.55 -5.83
C ILE A 253 -0.16 -4.13 -6.08
N SER A 254 0.66 -4.96 -6.73
CA SER A 254 2.08 -4.62 -6.95
C SER A 254 2.29 -3.41 -7.87
N TRP A 255 1.32 -3.07 -8.73
CA TRP A 255 1.33 -1.84 -9.51
C TRP A 255 0.79 -0.62 -8.75
N ASN A 256 -0.15 -0.83 -7.84
CA ASN A 256 -0.91 0.25 -7.20
C ASN A 256 -0.36 0.65 -5.83
N VAL A 257 0.42 -0.22 -5.19
CA VAL A 257 1.06 0.00 -3.90
C VAL A 257 2.56 -0.12 -4.15
N TRP A 258 3.31 0.98 -4.27
CA TRP A 258 4.71 0.95 -4.73
C TRP A 258 5.68 1.65 -3.77
N GLN A 259 6.97 1.31 -3.89
CA GLN A 259 8.01 1.92 -3.07
C GLN A 259 8.45 3.26 -3.65
N MET A 260 8.46 4.34 -2.85
CA MET A 260 8.79 5.68 -3.37
C MET A 260 9.27 6.63 -2.27
N ASP A 261 10.24 7.47 -2.62
CA ASP A 261 10.51 8.72 -1.90
C ASP A 261 9.38 9.71 -2.21
N GLY A 262 8.47 9.91 -1.26
CA GLY A 262 7.28 10.75 -1.43
C GLY A 262 7.58 12.23 -1.71
N LEU A 263 8.75 12.73 -1.30
CA LEU A 263 9.17 14.11 -1.55
C LEU A 263 9.77 14.28 -2.94
N LYS A 264 10.42 13.24 -3.46
CA LYS A 264 11.18 13.29 -4.73
C LYS A 264 10.47 12.61 -5.91
N GLY A 265 9.46 11.78 -5.66
CA GLY A 265 8.75 11.03 -6.70
C GLY A 265 9.59 9.95 -7.40
N VAL A 266 10.75 9.60 -6.83
CA VAL A 266 11.70 8.61 -7.35
C VAL A 266 11.81 7.42 -6.39
N LEU A 267 12.44 6.33 -6.83
CA LEU A 267 12.81 5.25 -5.93
C LEU A 267 13.70 5.80 -4.80
N PRO A 268 13.52 5.36 -3.55
CA PRO A 268 14.33 5.85 -2.46
C PRO A 268 15.83 5.63 -2.73
N ASN A 269 16.65 6.62 -2.37
CA ASN A 269 18.09 6.66 -2.61
C ASN A 269 18.54 6.46 -4.08
N SER A 270 17.68 6.73 -5.06
CA SER A 270 18.06 6.62 -6.48
C SER A 270 18.62 7.89 -7.11
N CYS A 271 18.64 9.02 -6.41
CA CYS A 271 19.33 10.23 -6.88
C CYS A 271 20.83 10.10 -6.60
N GLU A 272 21.64 10.59 -7.54
CA GLU A 272 23.10 10.48 -7.47
C GLU A 272 23.73 11.86 -7.69
N SER A 273 24.83 12.15 -7.01
CA SER A 273 25.73 13.23 -7.41
C SER A 273 26.60 12.75 -8.57
N LYS A 274 26.86 13.63 -9.54
CA LYS A 274 27.76 13.31 -10.66
C LYS A 274 29.14 13.89 -10.38
N GLU A 275 30.17 13.06 -10.51
CA GLU A 275 31.54 13.55 -10.53
C GLU A 275 31.88 14.11 -11.91
N HIS A 276 32.43 15.30 -11.94
CA HIS A 276 32.91 15.96 -13.14
C HIS A 276 34.40 16.25 -12.98
N GLU A 277 35.23 15.46 -13.67
CA GLU A 277 36.67 15.70 -13.76
C GLU A 277 36.97 16.77 -14.80
N VAL A 278 37.67 17.82 -14.38
CA VAL A 278 38.26 18.81 -15.29
C VAL A 278 39.77 18.68 -15.20
N GLU A 279 40.41 18.45 -16.35
CA GLU A 279 41.87 18.48 -16.47
C GLU A 279 42.31 19.88 -16.90
N ASN A 280 43.23 20.50 -16.14
CA ASN A 280 43.77 21.80 -16.51
C ASN A 280 44.88 21.68 -17.57
N LEU A 281 45.39 22.82 -18.05
CA LEU A 281 46.43 22.88 -19.08
C LEU A 281 47.76 22.20 -18.68
N PHE A 282 47.94 21.88 -17.40
CA PHE A 282 49.14 21.27 -16.82
C PHE A 282 48.92 19.79 -16.45
N GLY A 283 47.77 19.20 -16.80
CA GLY A 283 47.45 17.80 -16.52
C GLY A 283 46.97 17.53 -15.09
N GLU A 284 46.71 18.55 -14.28
CA GLU A 284 46.12 18.38 -12.96
C GLU A 284 44.61 18.16 -13.09
N LYS A 285 44.13 17.07 -12.50
CA LYS A 285 42.71 16.71 -12.48
C LYS A 285 42.04 17.27 -11.24
N THR A 286 40.99 18.05 -11.44
CA THR A 286 40.10 18.49 -10.37
C THR A 286 38.76 17.78 -10.51
N THR A 287 38.38 16.98 -9.51
CA THR A 287 37.05 16.36 -9.46
C THR A 287 36.09 17.29 -8.74
N THR A 288 35.01 17.69 -9.42
CA THR A 288 33.93 18.48 -8.84
C THR A 288 32.67 17.63 -8.74
N GLU A 289 32.06 17.59 -7.55
CA GLU A 289 30.80 16.89 -7.34
C GLU A 289 29.64 17.82 -7.72
N ILE A 290 28.85 17.42 -8.71
CA ILE A 290 27.63 18.12 -9.15
C ILE A 290 26.44 17.43 -8.49
N PRO A 291 25.78 18.05 -7.48
CA PRO A 291 24.64 17.45 -6.82
C PRO A 291 23.44 17.35 -7.76
N CYS A 292 22.50 16.48 -7.41
CA CYS A 292 21.21 16.40 -8.09
C CYS A 292 20.44 17.73 -7.98
N GLU A 293 20.14 18.37 -9.11
CA GLU A 293 19.41 19.66 -9.13
C GLU A 293 18.09 19.62 -8.36
N GLY A 294 17.31 18.54 -8.53
CA GLY A 294 16.06 18.37 -7.79
C GLY A 294 16.26 18.28 -6.28
N CYS A 295 17.36 17.67 -5.80
CA CYS A 295 17.66 17.61 -4.37
C CYS A 295 18.11 18.96 -3.83
N ASP A 296 18.92 19.69 -4.59
CA ASP A 296 19.45 21.00 -4.20
C ASP A 296 18.34 22.07 -4.16
N LYS A 297 17.51 22.11 -5.20
CA LYS A 297 16.45 23.13 -5.36
C LYS A 297 15.09 22.71 -4.81
N ASN A 298 14.97 21.50 -4.26
CA ASN A 298 13.71 20.90 -3.84
C ASN A 298 12.65 20.89 -4.96
N GLU A 299 13.08 20.58 -6.19
CA GLU A 299 12.24 20.57 -7.38
C GLU A 299 11.94 19.14 -7.83
N ILE A 300 10.73 18.65 -7.51
CA ILE A 300 10.34 17.25 -7.74
C ILE A 300 10.46 16.78 -9.19
N LYS A 301 10.38 17.69 -10.18
CA LYS A 301 10.49 17.39 -11.62
C LYS A 301 11.93 17.36 -12.14
N LYS A 302 12.91 17.72 -11.29
CA LYS A 302 14.33 17.86 -11.66
C LYS A 302 15.26 16.88 -10.95
N HIS A 303 14.71 15.89 -10.25
CA HIS A 303 15.52 14.78 -9.78
C HIS A 303 16.10 13.98 -10.93
N ASN A 304 17.36 13.56 -10.78
CA ASN A 304 18.07 12.68 -11.71
C ASN A 304 17.90 11.19 -11.36
N GLY A 305 17.22 10.88 -10.26
CA GLY A 305 16.92 9.51 -9.85
C GLY A 305 15.85 8.83 -10.70
N LYS A 306 15.54 7.58 -10.36
CA LYS A 306 14.59 6.74 -11.11
C LYS A 306 13.15 7.07 -10.69
N TYR A 307 12.47 7.91 -11.46
CA TYR A 307 11.05 8.23 -11.23
C TYR A 307 10.16 6.99 -11.18
N CYS A 308 9.32 6.91 -10.14
CA CYS A 308 8.45 5.75 -9.94
C CYS A 308 7.41 5.63 -11.04
N LEU A 309 7.26 4.42 -11.56
CA LEU A 309 6.27 4.06 -12.55
C LEU A 309 4.99 3.57 -11.87
N ILE A 310 3.86 4.05 -12.36
CA ILE A 310 2.53 3.55 -11.98
C ILE A 310 1.76 3.14 -13.24
N LYS A 311 0.63 2.49 -13.01
CA LYS A 311 -0.25 2.04 -14.10
C LYS A 311 -1.54 2.86 -14.17
N ASP A 312 -1.73 3.50 -15.31
CA ASP A 312 -3.04 4.03 -15.70
C ASP A 312 -3.86 2.92 -16.34
N TRP A 313 -4.77 2.36 -15.54
CA TRP A 313 -5.63 1.24 -15.94
C TRP A 313 -6.71 1.60 -16.97
N GLU A 314 -7.00 2.88 -17.18
CA GLU A 314 -8.05 3.34 -18.09
C GLU A 314 -7.48 3.64 -19.48
N SER A 315 -6.30 4.24 -19.53
CA SER A 315 -5.61 4.57 -20.77
C SER A 315 -5.16 3.32 -21.55
N VAL A 316 -5.30 3.40 -22.88
CA VAL A 316 -4.76 2.42 -23.81
C VAL A 316 -3.29 2.74 -24.06
N ASP A 317 -2.43 1.76 -23.84
CA ASP A 317 -1.03 1.81 -24.22
C ASP A 317 -0.93 1.72 -25.75
N LYS A 318 -0.43 2.77 -26.40
CA LYS A 318 -0.32 2.85 -27.86
C LYS A 318 0.62 1.79 -28.46
N LEU A 319 1.60 1.30 -27.69
CA LEU A 319 2.56 0.31 -28.17
C LEU A 319 1.96 -1.10 -28.15
N THR A 320 1.17 -1.43 -27.13
CA THR A 320 0.61 -2.78 -26.97
C THR A 320 -0.85 -2.91 -27.42
N GLY A 321 -1.54 -1.80 -27.64
CA GLY A 321 -2.98 -1.75 -27.92
C GLY A 321 -3.86 -2.18 -26.73
N LYS A 322 -3.28 -2.43 -25.55
CA LYS A 322 -3.99 -2.90 -24.36
C LYS A 322 -4.18 -1.77 -23.34
N LYS A 323 -5.25 -1.84 -22.55
CA LYS A 323 -5.45 -0.96 -21.40
C LYS A 323 -4.38 -1.19 -20.33
N GLY A 324 -3.96 -0.13 -19.65
CA GLY A 324 -2.90 -0.22 -18.64
C GLY A 324 -1.60 0.44 -19.08
N LYS A 325 -1.65 1.73 -19.42
CA LYS A 325 -0.47 2.51 -19.82
C LYS A 325 0.45 2.73 -18.62
N LYS A 326 1.75 2.51 -18.81
CA LYS A 326 2.77 2.86 -17.82
C LYS A 326 3.06 4.36 -17.90
N ILE A 327 3.05 5.04 -16.76
CA ILE A 327 3.35 6.48 -16.65
C ILE A 327 4.24 6.73 -15.43
N ARG A 328 4.96 7.85 -15.38
CA ARG A 328 5.66 8.25 -14.17
C ARG A 328 4.69 8.94 -13.23
N PHE A 329 4.77 8.65 -11.92
CA PHE A 329 3.93 9.31 -10.92
C PHE A 329 4.08 10.83 -10.97
N VAL A 330 5.32 11.32 -11.11
CA VAL A 330 5.62 12.77 -11.17
C VAL A 330 4.90 13.51 -12.30
N ASP A 331 4.56 12.82 -13.40
CA ASP A 331 3.86 13.43 -14.54
C ASP A 331 2.39 13.76 -14.23
N LEU A 332 1.85 13.26 -13.11
CA LEU A 332 0.50 13.58 -12.63
C LEU A 332 0.46 14.88 -11.80
N LEU A 333 1.60 15.35 -11.33
CA LEU A 333 1.70 16.55 -10.52
C LEU A 333 1.68 17.78 -11.42
N LYS A 334 0.76 18.72 -11.13
CA LYS A 334 0.61 19.96 -11.89
C LYS A 334 1.78 20.90 -11.61
#